data_AF-A0A9P4TWB9-F1
#
_entry.id   AF-A0A9P4TWB9-F1
#
_cell.length_a   1.000
_cell.length_b   1.000
_cell.length_c   1.000
_cell.angle_alpha   90.00
_cell.angle_beta   90.00
_cell.angle_gamma   90.00
#
_symmetry.space_group_name_H-M   'P 1'
#
loop_
_entity.id
_entity.type
_entity.pdbx_description
1 polymer ?
#
loop_
_entity_poly.entity_id
_entity_poly.type
_entity_poly.pdbx_seq_one_letter_code
_entity_poly.pdbx_strand_id
1 'polypeptide(L)' 'LLSPQQESALVAHINTLTDRGTPPTNAMVSNFAKDIGGKEPGKNWCSGFVKRWSHVLKSCYLTGLDSDRKKADSIY' A
#
# COMPACT_ATOMS: atom_id res chain seq x y z
N LEU A 1 7.58 4.13 -13.23
CA LEU A 1 7.57 2.84 -12.50
C LEU A 1 6.23 2.16 -12.71
N LEU A 2 5.12 2.87 -12.51
CA LEU A 2 3.78 2.42 -12.91
C LEU A 2 3.09 3.54 -13.71
N SER A 3 2.30 3.15 -14.71
CA SER A 3 1.38 4.06 -15.40
C SER A 3 0.17 4.34 -14.52
N PRO A 4 -0.52 5.49 -14.68
CA PRO A 4 -1.69 5.83 -13.87
C PRO A 4 -2.81 4.78 -13.95
N GLN A 5 -2.93 4.05 -15.06
CA GLN A 5 -3.87 2.92 -15.16
C GLN A 5 -3.49 1.76 -14.22
N GLN A 6 -2.20 1.44 -14.12
CA GLN A 6 -1.71 0.38 -13.23
C GLN A 6 -1.82 0.80 -11.76
N GLU A 7 -1.56 2.07 -11.45
CA GLU A 7 -1.76 2.62 -10.12
C GLU A 7 -3.24 2.53 -9.69
N SER A 8 -4.18 2.85 -10.58
CA SER A 8 -5.62 2.73 -10.32
C SER A 8 -6.04 1.28 -10.02
N ALA A 9 -5.55 0.32 -10.82
CA ALA A 9 -5.79 -1.11 -10.58
C ALA A 9 -5.24 -1.56 -9.21
N LEU A 10 -4.05 -1.08 -8.84
CA LEU A 10 -3.47 -1.34 -7.53
C LEU A 10 -4.32 -0.75 -6.39
N VAL A 11 -4.82 0.47 -6.53
CA VAL A 11 -5.71 1.10 -5.54
C VAL A 11 -7.02 0.32 -5.40
N ALA A 12 -7.62 -0.12 -6.52
CA ALA A 12 -8.81 -0.96 -6.48
C ALA A 12 -8.56 -2.26 -5.71
N HIS A 13 -7.41 -2.92 -5.98
CA HIS A 13 -7.02 -4.13 -5.27
C HIS A 13 -6.83 -3.89 -3.77
N ILE A 14 -6.15 -2.80 -3.38
CA ILE A 14 -5.98 -2.38 -1.98
C ILE A 14 -7.33 -2.15 -1.29
N ASN A 15 -8.27 -1.49 -1.97
CA ASN A 15 -9.60 -1.26 -1.44
C ASN A 15 -10.38 -2.58 -1.26
N THR A 16 -10.28 -3.53 -2.19
CA THR A 16 -10.86 -4.87 -2.03
C THR A 16 -10.25 -5.64 -0.86
N LEU A 17 -8.95 -5.54 -0.64
CA LEU A 17 -8.29 -6.17 0.51
C LEU A 17 -8.72 -5.54 1.84
N THR A 18 -8.92 -4.23 1.85
CA THR A 18 -9.40 -3.48 3.02
C THR A 18 -10.85 -3.85 3.33
N ASP A 19 -11.71 -3.98 2.31
CA ASP A 19 -13.10 -4.45 2.44
C ASP A 19 -13.17 -5.87 3.03
N ARG A 20 -12.23 -6.74 2.67
CA ARG A 20 -12.06 -8.09 3.25
C ARG A 20 -11.50 -8.10 4.67
N GLY A 21 -11.23 -6.95 5.28
CA GLY A 21 -10.73 -6.82 6.65
C GLY A 21 -9.21 -6.95 6.79
N THR A 22 -8.46 -7.03 5.69
CA THR A 22 -6.99 -7.07 5.70
C THR A 22 -6.42 -5.80 5.06
N PRO A 23 -6.29 -4.70 5.80
CA PRO A 23 -5.70 -3.48 5.27
C PRO A 23 -4.24 -3.77 4.86
N PRO A 24 -3.87 -3.54 3.59
CA PRO A 24 -2.53 -3.81 3.12
C PRO A 24 -1.55 -2.78 3.71
N THR A 25 -0.37 -3.26 4.08
CA THR A 25 0.70 -2.45 4.68
C THR A 25 1.57 -1.80 3.61
N ASN A 26 2.35 -0.77 3.97
CA ASN A 26 3.29 -0.11 3.05
C ASN A 26 4.23 -1.09 2.34
N ALA A 27 4.69 -2.12 3.05
CA ALA A 27 5.52 -3.19 2.47
C ALA A 27 4.75 -4.02 1.43
N MET A 28 3.48 -4.35 1.67
CA MET A 28 2.64 -5.09 0.72
C MET A 28 2.38 -4.27 -0.54
N VAL A 29 2.08 -2.97 -0.38
CA VAL A 29 1.90 -2.04 -1.51
C VAL A 29 3.17 -1.93 -2.35
N SER A 30 4.35 -1.86 -1.71
CA SER A 30 5.63 -1.92 -2.43
C SER A 30 5.81 -3.23 -3.19
N ASN A 31 5.43 -4.36 -2.59
CA ASN A 31 5.57 -5.67 -3.20
C ASN A 31 4.62 -5.84 -4.41
N PHE A 32 3.38 -5.37 -4.30
CA PHE A 32 2.44 -5.34 -5.42
C PHE A 32 2.91 -4.39 -6.52
N ALA A 33 3.45 -3.22 -6.17
CA ALA A 33 4.00 -2.31 -7.16
C ALA A 33 5.23 -2.89 -7.87
N LYS A 34 6.05 -3.68 -7.17
CA LYS A 34 7.15 -4.45 -7.75
C LYS A 34 6.64 -5.54 -8.69
N ASP A 35 5.61 -6.27 -8.29
CA ASP A 35 5.00 -7.34 -9.09
C ASP A 35 4.39 -6.79 -10.39
N ILE A 36 3.61 -5.72 -10.30
CA ILE A 36 2.96 -5.08 -11.46
C ILE A 36 3.98 -4.34 -12.35
N GLY A 37 4.97 -3.67 -11.75
CA GLY A 37 5.92 -2.82 -12.46
C GLY A 37 7.22 -3.52 -12.87
N GLY A 38 7.42 -4.77 -12.44
CA GLY A 38 8.65 -5.55 -12.65
C GLY A 38 9.91 -4.94 -12.02
N LYS A 39 9.78 -3.87 -11.22
CA LYS A 39 10.90 -3.10 -10.67
C LYS A 39 10.57 -2.61 -9.27
N GLU A 40 11.57 -2.67 -8.40
CA GLU A 40 11.41 -2.25 -7.01
C GLU A 40 11.07 -0.76 -6.90
N PRO A 41 9.95 -0.41 -6.22
CA PRO A 41 9.65 0.97 -5.92
C PRO A 41 10.68 1.55 -4.97
N GLY A 42 11.08 2.79 -5.23
CA GLY A 42 12.01 3.51 -4.36
C GLY A 42 11.43 3.69 -2.95
N LYS A 43 12.30 3.87 -1.95
CA LYS A 43 11.90 4.03 -0.53
C LYS A 43 10.83 5.10 -0.29
N ASN A 44 10.84 6.17 -1.07
CA ASN A 44 9.87 7.28 -0.97
C ASN A 44 8.67 7.14 -1.94
N TRP A 45 8.64 6.10 -2.77
CA TRP A 45 7.59 5.90 -3.77
C TRP A 45 6.23 5.67 -3.09
N CYS A 46 6.17 4.83 -2.05
CA CYS A 46 4.92 4.61 -1.30
C CYS A 46 4.37 5.91 -0.70
N SER A 47 5.22 6.77 -0.13
CA SER A 47 4.79 8.07 0.38
C SER A 47 4.20 8.96 -0.73
N GLY A 48 4.85 9.00 -1.90
CA GLY A 48 4.35 9.71 -3.07
C GLY A 48 3.06 9.13 -3.66
N PHE A 49 2.92 7.80 -3.68
CA PHE A 49 1.74 7.08 -4.14
C PHE A 49 0.54 7.35 -3.22
N VAL A 50 0.72 7.21 -1.91
CA VAL A 50 -0.31 7.52 -0.90
C VAL A 50 -0.76 8.97 -1.02
N LYS A 51 0.17 9.92 -1.18
CA LYS A 51 -0.18 11.33 -1.36
C LYS A 51 -1.01 11.57 -2.63
N ARG A 52 -0.71 10.90 -3.74
CA ARG A 52 -1.48 11.01 -5.00
C ARG A 52 -2.88 10.41 -4.89
N TRP A 53 -3.00 9.27 -4.21
CA TRP A 53 -4.23 8.49 -4.11
C TRP A 53 -4.94 8.63 -2.77
N SER A 54 -4.54 9.61 -1.96
CA SER A 54 -5.10 9.90 -0.62
C SER A 54 -6.61 10.14 -0.65
N HIS A 55 -7.18 10.53 -1.79
CA HIS A 55 -8.63 10.74 -1.93
C HIS A 55 -9.40 9.44 -2.23
N VAL A 56 -8.76 8.39 -2.76
CA VAL A 56 -9.38 7.10 -3.13
C VAL A 56 -9.07 6.00 -2.13
N LEU A 57 -7.88 6.05 -1.52
CA LEU A 57 -7.45 5.10 -0.52
C LEU A 57 -8.24 5.35 0.77
N LYS A 58 -9.21 4.47 1.05
CA LYS A 58 -9.93 4.44 2.34
C LYS A 58 -9.05 3.94 3.49
N SER A 59 -7.85 3.48 3.18
CA SER A 59 -6.92 2.89 4.14
C SER A 59 -6.12 3.97 4.88
N CYS A 60 -6.51 4.26 6.12
CA CYS A 60 -5.68 5.04 7.07
C CYS A 60 -4.34 4.35 7.40
N TYR A 61 -4.14 3.10 6.99
CA TYR A 61 -2.99 2.28 7.39
C TYR A 61 -1.68 2.66 6.69
N LEU A 62 -1.75 3.38 5.56
CA LEU A 62 -0.55 3.71 4.77
C LEU A 62 0.16 4.98 5.24
N THR A 63 -0.54 5.85 6.00
CA THR A 63 -0.09 7.21 6.33
C THR A 63 0.66 7.32 7.67
N GLY A 64 0.78 6.24 8.46
CA GLY A 64 1.54 6.28 9.71
C GLY A 64 1.21 5.22 10.77
N LEU A 65 0.18 4.40 10.54
CA LEU A 65 -0.20 3.28 11.44
C LEU A 65 0.71 2.05 11.31
N ASP A 66 1.68 2.05 10.39
CA ASP A 66 2.70 0.98 10.30
C ASP A 66 3.58 0.89 11.56
N SER A 67 3.68 1.97 12.34
CA SER A 67 4.39 1.98 13.61
C SER A 67 3.74 1.09 14.68
N ASP A 68 2.42 0.88 14.62
CA ASP A 68 1.70 0.14 15.67
C ASP A 68 1.59 -1.37 15.38
N ARG A 69 1.70 -1.76 14.10
CA ARG A 69 1.62 -3.18 13.70
C ARG A 69 2.85 -3.99 14.12
N LYS A 70 3.95 -3.34 14.53
CA LYS A 70 5.09 -4.01 15.20
C LYS A 70 4.71 -4.67 16.54
N LYS A 71 3.52 -4.42 17.09
CA LYS A 71 3.05 -5.07 18.33
C LYS A 71 2.19 -6.32 18.12
N ALA A 72 1.72 -6.60 16.89
CA ALA A 72 0.84 -7.74 16.66
C ALA A 72 1.57 -9.09 16.53
N ASP A 73 2.87 -9.08 16.21
CA ASP A 73 3.68 -10.30 15.99
C ASP A 73 4.74 -10.55 17.08
N SER A 74 4.77 -9.72 18.14
CA SER A 74 5.76 -9.83 19.22
C SER A 74 5.17 -10.35 20.54
N ILE A 75 4.25 -11.31 20.46
CA ILE A 75 3.89 -12.18 21.59
C ILE A 75 4.53 -13.55 21.31
N TYR A 76 5.76 -13.74 21.80
CA TYR A 76 6.31 -15.06 22.10
C TYR A 76 7.04 -14.97 23.43
#